data_AF-A0A2G2MPV9-F1
#
_entry.id   AF-A0A2G2MPV9-F1
#
_cell.length_a   1.000
_cell.length_b   1.000
_cell.length_c   1.000
_cell.angle_alpha   90.00
_cell.angle_beta   90.00
_cell.angle_gamma   90.00
#
_symmetry.space_group_name_H-M   'P 1'
#
loop_
_entity.id
_entity.type
_entity.pdbx_description
1 polymer ?
#
loop_
_entity_poly.entity_id
_entity_poly.type
_entity_poly.pdbx_seq_one_letter_code
_entity_poly.pdbx_strand_id
1 'polypeptide(L)' 'MNTFTHGWGMGFGWLVPLLIIGLLFYFLQDKNKTKEKSSAQDILDKRYASGGIDKKEYDDKSKHLKEQELKR' A
#
# COMPACT_ATOMS: atom_id res chain seq x y z
N MET A 1 -2.93 41.94 2.36
CA MET A 1 -2.65 41.85 0.91
C MET A 1 -3.05 40.46 0.44
N ASN A 2 -4.33 40.26 0.09
CA ASN A 2 -4.81 38.96 -0.39
C ASN A 2 -5.47 39.19 -1.75
N THR A 3 -4.66 39.43 -2.78
CA THR A 3 -5.09 39.69 -4.16
C THR A 3 -5.15 38.41 -5.02
N PHE A 4 -4.94 37.22 -4.44
CA PHE A 4 -4.90 35.96 -5.19
C PHE A 4 -6.26 35.25 -5.34
N THR A 5 -7.33 35.76 -4.75
CA THR A 5 -8.65 35.08 -4.71
C THR A 5 -9.52 35.33 -5.94
N HIS A 6 -9.19 36.28 -6.83
CA HIS A 6 -10.09 36.65 -7.94
C HIS A 6 -9.68 36.10 -9.32
N GLY A 7 -8.53 35.40 -9.43
CA GLY A 7 -8.06 34.79 -10.69
C GLY A 7 -8.38 33.29 -10.86
N TRP A 8 -8.82 32.62 -9.79
CA TRP A 8 -9.10 31.17 -9.77
C TRP A 8 -10.51 30.79 -10.25
N GLY A 9 -11.35 31.76 -10.59
CA GLY A 9 -12.80 31.56 -10.77
C GLY A 9 -13.26 31.02 -12.13
N MET A 10 -12.48 31.10 -13.21
CA MET A 10 -13.02 30.82 -14.56
C MET A 10 -12.24 29.84 -15.45
N GLY A 11 -11.06 29.35 -15.04
CA GLY A 11 -10.25 28.45 -15.89
C GLY A 11 -9.38 27.42 -15.17
N PHE A 12 -8.88 27.71 -13.97
CA PHE A 12 -8.04 26.78 -13.20
C PHE A 12 -8.72 26.21 -11.95
N GLY A 13 -9.85 26.80 -11.51
CA GLY A 13 -10.59 26.32 -10.32
C GLY A 13 -11.11 24.89 -10.45
N TRP A 14 -11.52 24.46 -11.65
CA TRP A 14 -12.00 23.09 -11.91
C TRP A 14 -10.89 22.04 -11.92
N LEU A 15 -9.63 22.44 -12.08
CA LEU A 15 -8.49 21.52 -12.02
C LEU A 15 -8.17 21.08 -10.59
N VAL A 16 -8.43 21.94 -9.60
CA VAL A 16 -8.20 21.63 -8.18
C VAL A 16 -8.94 20.37 -7.71
N PRO A 17 -10.28 20.23 -7.91
CA PRO A 17 -10.97 19.01 -7.54
C PRO A 17 -10.49 17.80 -8.34
N LEU A 18 -10.15 17.96 -9.63
CA LEU A 18 -9.57 16.87 -10.44
C LEU A 18 -8.25 16.36 -9.86
N LEU A 19 -7.38 17.27 -9.42
CA LEU A 19 -6.08 16.96 -8.84
C LEU A 19 -6.25 16.22 -7.50
N ILE A 20 -7.19 16.66 -6.66
CA ILE A 20 -7.52 16.01 -5.38
C ILE A 20 -8.05 14.59 -5.61
N ILE A 21 -8.96 14.41 -6.57
CA ILE A 21 -9.51 13.09 -6.92
C ILE A 21 -8.42 12.16 -7.47
N GLY A 22 -7.55 12.68 -8.33
CA GLY A 22 -6.40 11.95 -8.86
C GLY A 22 -5.45 11.49 -7.76
N LEU A 23 -5.13 12.37 -6.80
CA LEU A 23 -4.32 12.01 -5.63
C LEU A 23 -4.99 10.95 -4.75
N LEU A 24 -6.30 11.06 -4.50
CA LEU A 24 -7.05 10.06 -3.74
C LEU A 24 -6.97 8.69 -4.41
N PHE A 25 -7.20 8.63 -5.73
CA PHE A 25 -7.13 7.38 -6.49
C PHE A 25 -5.72 6.78 -6.51
N TYR A 26 -4.70 7.62 -6.67
CA TYR A 26 -3.30 7.19 -6.63
C TYR A 26 -2.95 6.56 -5.27
N PHE A 27 -3.33 7.21 -4.17
CA PHE A 27 -3.08 6.73 -2.81
C PHE A 27 -3.86 5.44 -2.48
N LEU A 28 -5.05 5.27 -3.05
CA LEU A 28 -5.84 4.05 -2.91
C LEU A 28 -5.28 2.90 -3.79
N GLN A 29 -4.70 3.22 -4.94
CA GLN A 29 -4.09 2.23 -5.84
C GLN A 29 -2.78 1.66 -5.30
N ASP A 30 -1.97 2.47 -4.60
CA ASP A 30 -0.76 2.01 -3.91
C ASP A 30 -1.06 0.91 -2.87
N LYS A 31 -2.18 1.01 -2.16
CA LYS A 31 -2.60 -0.02 -1.18
C LYS A 31 -2.93 -1.37 -1.80
N ASN A 32 -3.23 -1.43 -3.10
CA ASN A 32 -3.53 -2.68 -3.80
C ASN A 32 -2.29 -3.37 -4.38
N LYS A 33 -1.15 -2.67 -4.47
CA LYS A 33 0.12 -3.26 -4.96
C LYS A 33 0.86 -4.06 -3.88
N THR A 34 0.52 -3.88 -2.60
CA THR A 34 1.06 -4.68 -1.47
C THR A 34 0.29 -5.98 -1.22
N LYS A 35 -0.64 -6.38 -2.10
CA LYS A 35 -1.39 -7.64 -1.90
C LYS A 35 -0.60 -8.90 -2.22
N GLU A 36 0.43 -8.83 -3.07
CA GLU A 36 1.30 -10.01 -3.30
C GLU A 36 2.20 -10.32 -2.09
N LYS A 37 2.78 -9.27 -1.48
CA LYS A 37 3.67 -9.39 -0.32
C LYS A 37 2.95 -9.98 0.90
N SER A 38 1.71 -9.55 1.09
CA SER A 38 0.87 -10.06 2.17
C SER A 38 0.44 -11.50 1.91
N SER A 39 0.19 -11.93 0.67
CA SER A 39 -0.37 -13.27 0.41
C SER A 39 0.46 -14.42 1.00
N ALA A 40 1.78 -14.44 0.81
CA ALA A 40 2.62 -15.53 1.33
C ALA A 40 2.78 -15.49 2.85
N GLN A 41 3.01 -14.31 3.44
CA GLN A 41 3.09 -14.15 4.90
C GLN A 41 1.74 -14.36 5.60
N ASP A 42 0.64 -13.89 5.01
CA ASP A 42 -0.73 -14.03 5.52
C ASP A 42 -1.18 -15.49 5.52
N ILE A 43 -0.81 -16.27 4.49
CA ILE A 43 -1.01 -17.73 4.48
C ILE A 43 -0.21 -18.42 5.59
N LEU A 44 1.01 -17.97 5.86
CA LEU A 44 1.86 -18.50 6.94
C LEU A 44 1.28 -18.17 8.32
N ASP A 45 0.93 -16.91 8.57
CA ASP A 45 0.33 -16.43 9.81
C ASP A 45 -0.99 -17.14 10.10
N LYS A 46 -1.83 -17.30 9.08
CA LYS A 46 -3.12 -18.00 9.20
C LYS A 46 -2.95 -19.46 9.60
N ARG A 47 -1.94 -20.16 9.05
CA ARG A 47 -1.66 -21.56 9.42
C ARG A 47 -1.00 -21.69 10.79
N TYR A 48 -0.15 -20.75 11.18
CA TYR A 48 0.43 -20.69 12.52
C TYR A 48 -0.66 -20.47 13.58
N ALA A 49 -1.56 -19.51 13.36
CA ALA A 49 -2.71 -19.26 14.23
C ALA A 49 -3.69 -20.46 14.30
N SER A 50 -3.80 -21.22 13.21
CA SER A 50 -4.59 -22.45 13.17
C SER A 50 -3.88 -23.65 13.84
N GLY A 51 -2.66 -23.48 14.35
CA GLY A 51 -1.86 -24.54 14.99
C GLY A 51 -1.34 -25.61 14.02
N GLY A 52 -1.41 -25.38 12.71
CA GLY A 52 -0.99 -26.34 11.69
C GLY A 52 0.52 -26.31 11.39
N ILE A 53 1.27 -25.38 11.98
CA ILE A 53 2.72 -25.21 11.78
C ILE A 53 3.36 -24.88 13.12
N ASP A 54 4.51 -25.49 13.41
CA ASP A 54 5.30 -25.19 14.60
C ASP A 54 6.02 -23.84 14.50
N LYS A 55 6.31 -23.23 15.66
CA LYS A 55 6.97 -21.92 15.74
C LYS A 55 8.35 -21.91 15.06
N LYS A 56 9.08 -23.04 15.07
CA LYS A 56 10.36 -23.17 14.34
C LYS A 56 10.17 -23.08 12.82
N GLU A 57 9.23 -23.87 12.28
CA GLU A 57 8.98 -23.90 10.84
C GLU A 57 8.47 -22.56 10.30
N TYR A 58 7.72 -21.81 11.11
CA TYR A 58 7.29 -20.45 10.79
C TYR A 58 8.48 -19.49 10.68
N ASP A 59 9.39 -19.51 11.66
CA ASP A 59 10.55 -18.61 11.69
C ASP A 59 11.50 -18.85 10.51
N ASP A 60 11.80 -20.11 10.19
CA ASP A 60 12.66 -20.47 9.06
C ASP A 60 12.08 -20.00 7.72
N LYS A 61 10.77 -20.21 7.49
CA LYS A 61 10.09 -19.79 6.26
C LYS A 61 9.99 -18.26 6.16
N SER A 62 9.70 -17.57 7.27
CA SER A 62 9.62 -16.11 7.31
C SER A 62 10.96 -15.46 7.00
N LYS A 63 12.06 -16.01 7.55
CA LYS A 63 13.43 -15.57 7.25
C LYS A 63 13.80 -15.80 5.79
N HIS A 64 13.51 -16.98 5.25
CA HIS A 64 13.84 -17.30 3.86
C HIS A 64 13.09 -16.40 2.87
N LEU A 65 11.81 -16.10 3.14
CA LEU A 65 11.04 -15.13 2.36
C LEU A 65 11.66 -13.72 2.42
N LYS A 66 12.12 -13.28 3.60
CA LYS A 66 12.79 -11.98 3.80
C LYS A 66 14.14 -11.90 3.06
N GLU A 67 14.87 -13.00 3.02
CA GLU A 67 16.20 -13.11 2.41
C GLU A 67 16.13 -13.20 0.87
N GLN A 68 15.08 -13.84 0.34
CA GLN A 68 14.76 -13.84 -1.10
C GLN A 68 14.45 -12.44 -1.62
N GLU A 69 13.87 -11.58 -0.78
CA GLU A 69 13.59 -10.19 -1.14
C GLU A 69 14.81 -9.27 -1.07
N LEU A 70 15.74 -9.50 -0.14
CA LEU A 70 16.97 -8.70 -0.05
C LEU A 70 17.88 -8.89 -1.28
N LYS A 71 17.72 -10.00 -2.01
CA LYS A 71 18.48 -10.33 -3.22
C LYS A 71 17.83 -9.87 -4.53
N ARG A 72 16.62 -9.29 -4.50
CA ARG A 72 15.94 -8.72 -5.68
C ARG A 72 16.13 -7.22 -5.76
#